data_AF-A0A1Z4LY81-F1
#
_entry.id   AF-A0A1Z4LY81-F1
#
_cell.length_a   1.000
_cell.length_b   1.000
_cell.length_c   1.000
_cell.angle_alpha   90.00
_cell.angle_beta   90.00
_cell.angle_gamma   90.00
#
_symmetry.space_group_name_H-M   'P 1'
#
loop_
_entity.id
_entity.type
_entity.pdbx_description
1 polymer ?
#
loop_
_entity_poly.entity_id
_entity_poly.type
_entity_poly.pdbx_seq_one_letter_code
_entity_poly.pdbx_strand_id
1 'polypeptide(L)'
;MAEIHINDNKQSTQLSEIQLSKKTESNQPSLSDIQKQLDELKAQVSQLQQQINSNNQNNQNNSSLTTESSKISEIENSLQLVSDIVRYQPLRDMLAAKKWEDADTETIRLIADIAGHTDLEDFRPAEVQHFPCVQLQVIDNLWLTYSEGRFGFSIQARIYQEVGGSLETTIEQDSKIIQKWGERLGWRENNRWKKCDELDWSLNAPEGSHPARWWNSPFGSKMTNYFLARLMSCEIQ
;
A
#
# COMPACT_ATOMS: atom_id res chain seq x y z
N MET A 1 -32.60 47.25 -46.98
CA MET A 1 -32.57 46.96 -45.52
C MET A 1 -32.78 45.46 -45.37
N ALA A 2 -31.90 44.64 -44.80
CA ALA A 2 -30.64 44.85 -44.09
C ALA A 2 -29.77 43.58 -44.29
N GLU A 3 -28.46 43.76 -44.37
CA GLU A 3 -27.46 42.70 -44.23
C GLU A 3 -27.29 42.36 -42.75
N ILE A 4 -27.15 41.08 -42.41
CA ILE A 4 -26.67 40.63 -41.11
C ILE A 4 -25.44 39.76 -41.34
N HIS A 5 -24.29 40.38 -41.06
CA HIS A 5 -23.00 39.76 -40.76
C HIS A 5 -22.92 39.50 -39.25
N ILE A 6 -21.92 38.71 -38.79
CA ILE A 6 -21.52 38.36 -37.39
C ILE A 6 -21.79 36.85 -37.11
N ASN A 7 -20.89 35.96 -36.65
CA ASN A 7 -19.52 36.07 -36.11
C ASN A 7 -18.82 34.69 -36.20
N ASP A 8 -17.66 34.60 -36.88
CA ASP A 8 -16.81 33.38 -36.93
C ASP A 8 -15.68 33.42 -35.88
N ASN A 9 -15.89 34.07 -34.73
CA ASN A 9 -14.80 34.37 -33.78
C ASN A 9 -14.89 33.66 -32.43
N LYS A 10 -15.47 32.44 -32.38
CA LYS A 10 -15.51 31.62 -31.14
C LYS A 10 -14.72 30.31 -31.20
N GLN A 11 -14.26 29.88 -32.39
CA GLN A 11 -13.43 28.67 -32.53
C GLN A 11 -11.92 28.96 -32.51
N SER A 12 -11.48 30.18 -32.85
CA SER A 12 -10.05 30.53 -32.88
C SER A 12 -9.41 30.64 -31.49
N THR A 13 -10.18 30.96 -30.45
CA THR A 13 -9.66 31.19 -29.09
C THR A 13 -9.50 29.88 -28.29
N GLN A 14 -10.24 28.83 -28.64
CA GLN A 14 -10.16 27.54 -27.96
C GLN A 14 -9.01 26.66 -28.50
N LEU A 15 -8.58 26.90 -29.75
CA LEU A 15 -7.43 26.22 -30.36
C LEU A 15 -6.07 26.75 -29.85
N SER A 16 -5.99 28.02 -29.44
CA SER A 16 -4.76 28.61 -28.88
C SER A 16 -4.47 28.17 -27.45
N GLU A 17 -5.50 27.86 -26.65
CA GLU A 17 -5.33 27.40 -25.26
C GLU A 17 -4.97 25.89 -25.18
N ILE A 18 -5.46 25.09 -26.13
CA ILE A 18 -5.13 23.65 -26.22
C ILE A 18 -3.70 23.42 -26.73
N GLN A 19 -3.11 24.39 -27.44
CA GLN A 19 -1.71 24.31 -27.89
C GLN A 19 -0.70 24.76 -26.84
N LEU A 20 -1.12 25.44 -25.77
CA LEU A 20 -0.22 25.92 -24.71
C LEU A 20 -0.03 24.93 -23.55
N SER A 21 -0.88 23.90 -23.43
CA SER A 21 -0.74 22.85 -22.41
C SER A 21 0.08 21.63 -22.84
N LYS A 22 0.49 21.53 -24.12
CA LYS A 22 1.28 20.40 -24.66
C LYS A 22 2.80 20.60 -24.67
N LYS A 23 3.33 21.59 -23.93
CA LYS A 23 4.76 21.95 -24.00
C LYS A 23 5.57 21.86 -22.71
N THR A 24 5.09 21.11 -21.72
CA THR A 24 5.85 20.77 -20.51
C THR A 24 5.58 19.33 -20.08
N GLU A 25 5.95 18.36 -20.92
CA GLU A 25 6.35 17.03 -20.44
C GLU A 25 7.88 16.98 -20.52
N SER A 26 8.52 17.52 -19.48
CA SER A 26 9.95 17.40 -19.28
C SER A 26 10.27 15.97 -18.84
N ASN A 27 10.98 15.23 -19.70
CA ASN A 27 12.02 14.23 -19.37
C ASN A 27 11.97 13.62 -17.94
N GLN A 28 10.87 12.98 -17.55
CA GLN A 28 10.87 12.02 -16.45
C GLN A 28 10.77 10.61 -17.03
N PRO A 29 11.65 9.66 -16.63
CA PRO A 29 11.55 8.28 -17.07
C PRO A 29 10.15 7.74 -16.76
N SER A 30 9.52 7.03 -17.69
CA SER A 30 8.22 6.40 -17.44
C SER A 30 8.39 5.25 -16.44
N LEU A 31 7.34 4.87 -15.72
CA LEU A 31 7.39 3.78 -14.74
C LEU A 31 7.84 2.44 -15.36
N SER A 32 7.47 2.19 -16.63
CA SER A 32 7.96 1.04 -17.38
C SER A 32 9.46 1.11 -17.67
N ASP A 33 10.00 2.31 -17.87
CA ASP A 33 11.45 2.49 -18.07
C ASP A 33 12.21 2.22 -16.77
N ILE A 34 11.67 2.67 -15.63
CA ILE A 34 12.25 2.41 -14.30
C ILE A 34 12.22 0.91 -13.98
N GLN A 35 11.11 0.22 -14.25
CA GLN A 35 11.00 -1.22 -14.04
C GLN A 35 11.99 -2.00 -14.91
N LYS A 36 12.11 -1.64 -16.19
CA LYS A 36 13.07 -2.26 -17.10
C LYS A 36 14.51 -2.03 -16.63
N GLN A 37 14.83 -0.82 -16.18
CA GLN A 37 16.14 -0.50 -15.61
C GLN A 37 16.42 -1.31 -14.32
N LEU A 38 15.41 -1.55 -13.49
CA LEU A 38 15.53 -2.37 -12.29
C LEU A 38 15.83 -3.84 -12.63
N ASP A 39 15.20 -4.38 -13.65
CA ASP A 39 15.44 -5.77 -14.09
C ASP A 39 16.83 -5.93 -14.71
N GLU A 40 17.28 -4.96 -15.51
CA GLU A 40 18.66 -4.91 -16.04
C GLU A 40 19.69 -4.80 -14.90
N LEU A 41 19.41 -3.97 -13.89
CA LEU A 41 20.30 -3.80 -12.74
C LEU A 41 20.38 -5.08 -11.88
N LYS A 42 19.25 -5.77 -11.66
CA LYS A 42 19.23 -7.08 -10.97
C LYS A 42 20.06 -8.13 -11.70
N ALA A 43 20.01 -8.14 -13.04
CA ALA A 43 20.83 -9.05 -13.84
C ALA A 43 22.33 -8.73 -13.71
N GLN A 44 22.70 -7.44 -13.70
CA GLN A 44 24.08 -7.01 -13.49
C GLN A 44 24.61 -7.37 -12.10
N VAL A 45 23.81 -7.19 -11.04
CA VAL A 45 24.18 -7.59 -9.67
C VAL A 45 24.43 -9.10 -9.59
N SER A 46 23.57 -9.89 -10.23
CA SER A 46 23.73 -11.36 -10.27
C SER A 46 25.03 -11.77 -10.97
N GLN A 47 25.42 -11.07 -12.04
CA GLN A 47 26.69 -11.31 -12.74
C GLN A 47 27.90 -10.91 -11.88
N LEU A 48 27.84 -9.77 -11.20
CA LEU A 48 28.90 -9.32 -10.30
C LEU A 48 29.10 -10.30 -9.15
N GLN A 49 28.03 -10.85 -8.58
CA GLN A 49 28.10 -11.85 -7.54
C GLN A 49 28.83 -13.13 -7.99
N GLN A 50 28.60 -13.56 -9.24
CA GLN A 50 29.30 -14.70 -9.84
C GLN A 50 30.79 -14.41 -10.08
N GLN A 51 31.14 -13.17 -10.46
CA GLN A 51 32.54 -12.75 -10.61
C GLN A 51 33.27 -12.75 -9.27
N ILE A 52 32.63 -12.26 -8.20
CA ILE A 52 33.19 -12.28 -6.84
C ILE A 52 33.46 -13.71 -6.37
N ASN A 53 32.50 -14.62 -6.57
CA ASN A 53 32.67 -16.03 -6.23
C ASN A 53 33.83 -16.70 -7.01
N SER A 54 34.05 -16.28 -8.25
CA SER A 54 35.18 -16.75 -9.08
C SER A 54 36.51 -16.15 -8.60
N ASN A 55 36.51 -14.90 -8.16
CA ASN A 55 37.69 -14.22 -7.62
C ASN A 55 38.10 -14.76 -6.23
N ASN A 56 37.14 -15.19 -5.41
CA ASN A 56 37.39 -15.79 -4.10
C ASN A 56 38.20 -17.11 -4.16
N GLN A 57 38.28 -17.77 -5.32
CA GLN A 57 39.16 -18.93 -5.50
C GLN A 57 40.63 -18.55 -5.79
N ASN A 58 40.91 -17.28 -6.09
CA ASN A 58 42.22 -16.78 -6.52
C ASN A 58 42.78 -15.72 -5.55
N ASN A 59 43.29 -16.19 -4.41
CA ASN A 59 44.28 -15.54 -3.52
C ASN A 59 43.91 -14.35 -2.60
N GLN A 60 44.54 -14.45 -1.41
CA GLN A 60 44.57 -13.53 -0.28
C GLN A 60 45.05 -12.11 -0.66
N ASN A 61 44.21 -11.08 -0.43
CA ASN A 61 44.60 -9.67 -0.19
C ASN A 61 43.39 -8.90 0.38
N ASN A 62 43.34 -8.71 1.70
CA ASN A 62 42.12 -8.34 2.45
C ASN A 62 41.82 -6.82 2.61
N SER A 63 42.35 -5.91 1.78
CA SER A 63 42.04 -4.46 1.89
C SER A 63 41.14 -3.88 0.79
N SER A 64 41.11 -4.46 -0.43
CA SER A 64 40.12 -4.08 -1.46
C SER A 64 38.75 -4.72 -1.23
N LEU A 65 38.73 -5.93 -0.67
CA LEU A 65 37.51 -6.72 -0.43
C LEU A 65 36.54 -6.05 0.56
N THR A 66 37.06 -5.31 1.54
CA THR A 66 36.23 -4.56 2.51
C THR A 66 35.54 -3.36 1.86
N THR A 67 36.21 -2.71 0.88
CA THR A 67 35.67 -1.56 0.15
C THR A 67 34.61 -2.00 -0.85
N GLU A 68 34.81 -3.13 -1.53
CA GLU A 68 33.83 -3.69 -2.46
C GLU A 68 32.62 -4.28 -1.74
N SER A 69 32.82 -4.99 -0.62
CA SER A 69 31.73 -5.49 0.22
C SER A 69 30.86 -4.37 0.81
N SER A 70 31.47 -3.23 1.19
CA SER A 70 30.72 -2.06 1.68
C SER A 70 29.87 -1.44 0.57
N LYS A 71 30.43 -1.31 -0.64
CA LYS A 71 29.68 -0.82 -1.82
C LYS A 71 28.53 -1.75 -2.21
N ILE A 72 28.71 -3.06 -2.09
CA ILE A 72 27.63 -4.03 -2.36
C ILE A 72 26.49 -3.83 -1.35
N SER A 73 26.78 -3.68 -0.07
CA SER A 73 25.76 -3.40 0.94
C SER A 73 25.04 -2.07 0.69
N GLU A 74 25.76 -1.03 0.27
CA GLU A 74 25.15 0.25 -0.13
C GLU A 74 24.23 0.11 -1.36
N ILE A 75 24.62 -0.71 -2.34
CA ILE A 75 23.82 -1.01 -3.52
C ILE A 75 22.58 -1.83 -3.14
N GLU A 76 22.72 -2.85 -2.30
CA GLU A 76 21.61 -3.66 -1.79
C GLU A 76 20.59 -2.79 -1.02
N ASN A 77 21.07 -1.92 -0.14
CA ASN A 77 20.22 -0.97 0.59
C ASN A 77 19.51 0.01 -0.36
N SER A 78 20.21 0.51 -1.38
CA SER A 78 19.62 1.41 -2.39
C SER A 78 18.56 0.69 -3.23
N LEU A 79 18.81 -0.56 -3.64
CA LEU A 79 17.86 -1.40 -4.37
C LEU A 79 16.62 -1.71 -3.54
N GLN A 80 16.81 -2.01 -2.26
CA GLN A 80 15.71 -2.25 -1.33
C GLN A 80 14.84 -0.99 -1.19
N LEU A 81 15.45 0.18 -1.02
CA LEU A 81 14.73 1.45 -0.92
C LEU A 81 13.93 1.75 -2.20
N VAL A 82 14.53 1.55 -3.38
CA VAL A 82 13.85 1.72 -4.66
C VAL A 82 12.69 0.72 -4.79
N SER A 83 12.91 -0.54 -4.42
CA SER A 83 11.86 -1.56 -4.42
C SER A 83 10.68 -1.17 -3.53
N ASP A 84 10.93 -0.65 -2.34
CA ASP A 84 9.87 -0.20 -1.44
C ASP A 84 9.14 1.02 -2.02
N ILE A 85 9.85 2.01 -2.57
CA ILE A 85 9.23 3.17 -3.23
C ILE A 85 8.28 2.73 -4.35
N VAL A 86 8.74 1.81 -5.22
CA VAL A 86 7.93 1.28 -6.32
C VAL A 86 6.75 0.46 -5.80
N ARG A 87 6.98 -0.38 -4.79
CA ARG A 87 5.94 -1.24 -4.20
C ARG A 87 4.78 -0.44 -3.61
N TYR A 88 5.08 0.62 -2.86
CA TYR A 88 4.06 1.43 -2.19
C TYR A 88 3.49 2.58 -3.04
N GLN A 89 4.11 2.87 -4.19
CA GLN A 89 3.68 3.95 -5.06
C GLN A 89 2.17 3.87 -5.42
N PRO A 90 1.62 2.73 -5.88
CA PRO A 90 0.23 2.71 -6.32
C PRO A 90 -0.74 3.06 -5.20
N LEU A 91 -0.50 2.52 -3.99
CA LEU A 91 -1.29 2.84 -2.81
C LEU A 91 -1.20 4.33 -2.47
N ARG A 92 0.03 4.87 -2.43
CA ARG A 92 0.26 6.29 -2.15
C ARG A 92 -0.46 7.19 -3.15
N ASP A 93 -0.36 6.90 -4.44
CA ASP A 93 -0.92 7.73 -5.50
C ASP A 93 -2.47 7.68 -5.47
N MET A 94 -3.07 6.52 -5.18
CA MET A 94 -4.52 6.39 -4.98
C MET A 94 -5.02 7.14 -3.75
N LEU A 95 -4.31 7.03 -2.62
CA LEU A 95 -4.62 7.75 -1.38
C LEU A 95 -4.49 9.27 -1.56
N ALA A 96 -3.42 9.74 -2.21
CA ALA A 96 -3.23 11.16 -2.53
C ALA A 96 -4.35 11.72 -3.41
N ALA A 97 -4.86 10.90 -4.34
CA ALA A 97 -5.99 11.23 -5.18
C ALA A 97 -7.36 11.06 -4.48
N LYS A 98 -7.39 10.69 -3.20
CA LYS A 98 -8.60 10.40 -2.41
C LYS A 98 -9.49 9.32 -3.04
N LYS A 99 -8.89 8.39 -3.77
CA LYS A 99 -9.56 7.23 -4.37
C LYS A 99 -9.59 6.09 -3.34
N TRP A 100 -10.40 6.24 -2.31
CA TRP A 100 -10.39 5.36 -1.13
C TRP A 100 -10.72 3.91 -1.47
N GLU A 101 -11.65 3.67 -2.38
CA GLU A 101 -12.02 2.31 -2.81
C GLU A 101 -10.90 1.61 -3.60
N ASP A 102 -10.24 2.34 -4.50
CA ASP A 102 -9.09 1.82 -5.25
C ASP A 102 -7.91 1.53 -4.29
N ALA A 103 -7.65 2.46 -3.36
CA ALA A 103 -6.60 2.31 -2.34
C ALA A 103 -6.86 1.11 -1.41
N ASP A 104 -8.12 0.82 -1.09
CA ASP A 104 -8.50 -0.34 -0.30
C ASP A 104 -8.22 -1.66 -1.02
N THR A 105 -8.58 -1.73 -2.30
CA THR A 105 -8.24 -2.87 -3.17
C THR A 105 -6.72 -3.05 -3.27
N GLU A 106 -5.99 -1.97 -3.48
CA GLU A 106 -4.53 -1.99 -3.56
C GLU A 106 -3.87 -2.39 -2.25
N THR A 107 -4.46 -2.03 -1.10
CA THR A 107 -3.96 -2.44 0.22
C THR A 107 -3.97 -3.97 0.37
N ILE A 108 -5.01 -4.64 -0.12
CA ILE A 108 -5.08 -6.11 -0.12
C ILE A 108 -4.00 -6.72 -1.00
N ARG A 109 -3.90 -6.23 -2.25
CA ARG A 109 -2.89 -6.70 -3.21
C ARG A 109 -1.49 -6.57 -2.62
N LEU A 110 -1.21 -5.45 -1.97
CA LEU A 110 0.06 -5.15 -1.35
C LEU A 110 0.37 -6.06 -0.15
N ILE A 111 -0.61 -6.33 0.72
CA ILE A 111 -0.44 -7.29 1.82
C ILE A 111 -0.14 -8.70 1.28
N ALA A 112 -0.86 -9.14 0.24
CA ALA A 112 -0.58 -10.43 -0.39
C ALA A 112 0.84 -10.49 -0.99
N ASP A 113 1.24 -9.45 -1.75
CA ASP A 113 2.57 -9.34 -2.36
C ASP A 113 3.70 -9.41 -1.31
N ILE A 114 3.55 -8.67 -0.20
CA ILE A 114 4.53 -8.66 0.89
C ILE A 114 4.61 -10.03 1.58
N ALA A 115 3.49 -10.74 1.69
CA ALA A 115 3.44 -12.09 2.21
C ALA A 115 3.97 -13.14 1.22
N GLY A 116 4.34 -12.76 0.01
CA GLY A 116 4.84 -13.66 -1.03
C GLY A 116 3.76 -14.42 -1.79
N HIS A 117 2.52 -13.93 -1.76
CA HIS A 117 1.35 -14.57 -2.38
C HIS A 117 0.84 -13.77 -3.58
N THR A 118 0.36 -14.48 -4.61
CA THR A 118 -0.26 -13.86 -5.78
C THR A 118 -1.76 -13.61 -5.60
N ASP A 119 -2.41 -14.35 -4.69
CA ASP A 119 -3.83 -14.23 -4.37
C ASP A 119 -4.04 -14.21 -2.85
N LEU A 120 -5.00 -13.41 -2.39
CA LEU A 120 -5.43 -13.39 -0.99
C LEU A 120 -6.02 -14.75 -0.57
N GLU A 121 -6.60 -15.51 -1.51
CA GLU A 121 -7.09 -16.87 -1.24
C GLU A 121 -6.00 -17.82 -0.77
N ASP A 122 -4.73 -17.54 -1.10
CA ASP A 122 -3.57 -18.33 -0.68
C ASP A 122 -3.00 -17.91 0.68
N PHE A 123 -3.34 -16.71 1.16
CA PHE A 123 -2.80 -16.19 2.41
C PHE A 123 -3.55 -16.73 3.65
N ARG A 124 -2.96 -17.68 4.37
CA ARG A 124 -3.57 -18.35 5.53
C ARG A 124 -3.43 -17.53 6.81
N PRO A 125 -4.37 -17.64 7.78
CA PRO A 125 -4.28 -16.92 9.05
C PRO A 125 -2.98 -17.14 9.85
N ALA A 126 -2.35 -18.32 9.76
CA ALA A 126 -1.09 -18.59 10.45
C ALA A 126 0.08 -17.76 9.90
N GLU A 127 0.03 -17.36 8.64
CA GLU A 127 1.07 -16.57 7.98
C GLU A 127 0.99 -15.09 8.39
N VAL A 128 -0.22 -14.59 8.68
CA VAL A 128 -0.42 -13.25 9.25
C VAL A 128 0.34 -13.04 10.55
N GLN A 129 0.51 -14.07 11.38
CA GLN A 129 1.27 -13.95 12.63
C GLN A 129 2.73 -13.54 12.41
N HIS A 130 3.26 -13.82 11.21
CA HIS A 130 4.64 -13.54 10.82
C HIS A 130 4.73 -12.34 9.87
N PHE A 131 3.59 -11.72 9.51
CA PHE A 131 3.58 -10.58 8.60
C PHE A 131 4.41 -9.43 9.21
N PRO A 132 5.39 -8.86 8.49
CA PRO A 132 6.39 -8.03 9.14
C PRO A 132 5.83 -6.64 9.56
N CYS A 133 6.15 -6.24 10.79
CA CYS A 133 5.57 -5.05 11.42
C CYS A 133 5.92 -3.75 10.69
N VAL A 134 7.15 -3.64 10.16
CA VAL A 134 7.60 -2.44 9.41
C VAL A 134 6.69 -2.20 8.21
N GLN A 135 6.35 -3.26 7.48
CA GLN A 135 5.48 -3.18 6.32
C GLN A 135 4.04 -2.78 6.70
N LEU A 136 3.52 -3.29 7.83
CA LEU A 136 2.23 -2.83 8.37
C LEU A 136 2.27 -1.35 8.73
N GLN A 137 3.32 -0.89 9.40
CA GLN A 137 3.50 0.51 9.77
C GLN A 137 3.56 1.40 8.53
N VAL A 138 4.23 0.99 7.45
CA VAL A 138 4.27 1.78 6.21
C VAL A 138 2.87 1.90 5.60
N ILE A 139 2.14 0.80 5.48
CA ILE A 139 0.76 0.81 4.96
C ILE A 139 -0.14 1.70 5.80
N ASP A 140 -0.08 1.54 7.12
CA ASP A 140 -0.88 2.31 8.06
C ASP A 140 -0.57 3.81 8.02
N ASN A 141 0.72 4.18 8.00
CA ASN A 141 1.14 5.58 7.90
C ASN A 141 0.68 6.24 6.60
N LEU A 142 0.64 5.51 5.49
CA LEU A 142 0.08 6.04 4.24
C LEU A 142 -1.41 6.37 4.42
N TRP A 143 -2.19 5.43 4.96
CA TRP A 143 -3.62 5.67 5.24
C TRP A 143 -3.83 6.86 6.18
N LEU A 144 -3.11 6.92 7.30
CA LEU A 144 -3.17 8.04 8.25
C LEU A 144 -2.83 9.38 7.60
N THR A 145 -1.73 9.44 6.86
CA THR A 145 -1.22 10.68 6.25
C THR A 145 -2.24 11.30 5.32
N TYR A 146 -2.78 10.51 4.40
CA TYR A 146 -3.68 11.04 3.36
C TYR A 146 -5.12 11.20 3.84
N SER A 147 -5.53 10.51 4.90
CA SER A 147 -6.86 10.60 5.49
C SER A 147 -6.98 11.63 6.64
N GLU A 148 -5.92 12.41 6.90
CA GLU A 148 -5.87 13.35 8.02
C GLU A 148 -6.07 12.64 9.38
N GLY A 149 -5.47 11.44 9.51
CA GLY A 149 -5.52 10.62 10.72
C GLY A 149 -6.83 9.87 10.94
N ARG A 150 -7.74 9.85 9.96
CA ARG A 150 -9.07 9.24 10.12
C ARG A 150 -9.14 7.76 9.83
N PHE A 151 -8.31 7.28 8.91
CA PHE A 151 -8.32 5.91 8.39
C PHE A 151 -6.97 5.26 8.61
N GLY A 152 -6.97 3.94 8.79
CA GLY A 152 -5.77 3.16 9.13
C GLY A 152 -6.09 1.96 10.00
N PHE A 153 -5.20 0.96 9.97
CA PHE A 153 -5.23 -0.19 10.85
C PHE A 153 -4.96 0.17 12.31
N SER A 154 -4.14 1.19 12.59
CA SER A 154 -3.94 1.76 13.95
C SER A 154 -5.25 2.27 14.52
N ILE A 155 -5.98 3.06 13.76
CA ILE A 155 -7.28 3.60 14.15
C ILE A 155 -8.28 2.46 14.41
N GLN A 156 -8.30 1.46 13.54
CA GLN A 156 -9.14 0.28 13.71
C GLN A 156 -8.77 -0.51 14.98
N ALA A 157 -7.48 -0.73 15.24
CA ALA A 157 -7.00 -1.42 16.43
C ALA A 157 -7.31 -0.64 17.73
N ARG A 158 -7.14 0.68 17.71
CA ARG A 158 -7.55 1.55 18.83
C ARG A 158 -9.04 1.43 19.10
N ILE A 159 -9.89 1.54 18.07
CA ILE A 159 -11.35 1.43 18.25
C ILE A 159 -11.73 0.03 18.75
N TYR A 160 -11.04 -1.02 18.31
CA TYR A 160 -11.23 -2.37 18.83
C TYR A 160 -10.95 -2.42 20.35
N GLN A 161 -9.88 -1.79 20.81
CA GLN A 161 -9.57 -1.69 22.24
C GLN A 161 -10.60 -0.85 23.01
N GLU A 162 -11.05 0.27 22.45
CA GLU A 162 -12.07 1.13 23.05
C GLU A 162 -13.41 0.42 23.31
N VAL A 163 -13.78 -0.53 22.46
CA VAL A 163 -15.02 -1.33 22.66
C VAL A 163 -14.83 -2.53 23.60
N GLY A 164 -13.66 -2.67 24.21
CA GLY A 164 -13.30 -3.73 25.15
C GLY A 164 -12.48 -4.87 24.55
N GLY A 165 -11.98 -4.72 23.33
CA GLY A 165 -11.10 -5.68 22.69
C GLY A 165 -9.71 -5.72 23.32
N SER A 166 -9.14 -6.92 23.37
CA SER A 166 -7.81 -7.23 23.89
C SER A 166 -7.24 -8.45 23.17
N LEU A 167 -5.95 -8.73 23.36
CA LEU A 167 -5.34 -9.96 22.84
C LEU A 167 -6.08 -11.21 23.32
N GLU A 168 -6.55 -11.24 24.57
CA GLU A 168 -7.36 -12.33 25.13
C GLU A 168 -8.67 -12.50 24.34
N THR A 169 -9.38 -11.41 24.07
CA THR A 169 -10.64 -11.49 23.29
C THR A 169 -10.43 -11.92 21.83
N THR A 170 -9.23 -11.70 21.26
CA THR A 170 -8.90 -12.26 19.93
C THR A 170 -8.72 -13.77 19.98
N ILE A 171 -8.19 -14.31 21.08
CA ILE A 171 -8.01 -15.75 21.29
C ILE A 171 -9.38 -16.42 21.53
N GLU A 172 -10.22 -15.78 22.35
CA GLU A 172 -11.59 -16.23 22.64
C GLU A 172 -12.55 -16.06 21.45
N GLN A 173 -12.17 -15.24 20.46
CA GLN A 173 -13.00 -14.89 19.29
C GLN A 173 -14.34 -14.30 19.70
N ASP A 174 -14.34 -13.33 20.63
CA ASP A 174 -15.57 -12.73 21.16
C ASP A 174 -16.37 -11.98 20.07
N SER A 175 -17.42 -12.66 19.58
CA SER A 175 -18.30 -12.13 18.55
C SER A 175 -19.04 -10.85 18.94
N LYS A 176 -19.26 -10.56 20.24
CA LYS A 176 -19.94 -9.34 20.68
C LYS A 176 -19.03 -8.13 20.57
N ILE A 177 -17.74 -8.30 20.88
CA ILE A 177 -16.73 -7.25 20.69
C ILE A 177 -16.59 -6.92 19.20
N ILE A 178 -16.49 -7.95 18.34
CA ILE A 178 -16.42 -7.75 16.89
C ILE A 178 -17.65 -7.02 16.35
N GLN A 179 -18.85 -7.32 16.85
CA GLN A 179 -20.07 -6.62 16.44
C GLN A 179 -20.06 -5.13 16.82
N LYS A 180 -19.69 -4.81 18.07
CA LYS A 180 -19.56 -3.41 18.54
C LYS A 180 -18.50 -2.66 17.76
N TRP A 181 -17.39 -3.33 17.46
CA TRP A 181 -16.30 -2.79 16.66
C TRP A 181 -16.78 -2.45 15.24
N GLY A 182 -17.44 -3.38 14.57
CA GLY A 182 -18.05 -3.16 13.25
C GLY A 182 -19.10 -2.05 13.23
N GLU A 183 -19.87 -1.86 14.31
CA GLU A 183 -20.80 -0.74 14.44
C GLU A 183 -20.06 0.61 14.51
N ARG A 184 -18.97 0.69 15.29
CA ARG A 184 -18.14 1.90 15.40
C ARG A 184 -17.46 2.27 14.08
N LEU A 185 -17.03 1.27 13.31
CA LEU A 185 -16.38 1.45 12.01
C LEU A 185 -17.37 1.66 10.86
N GLY A 186 -18.68 1.58 11.12
CA GLY A 186 -19.72 1.72 10.10
C GLY A 186 -19.93 0.50 9.20
N TRP A 187 -19.25 -0.62 9.48
CA TRP A 187 -19.38 -1.88 8.74
C TRP A 187 -20.62 -2.69 9.13
N ARG A 188 -21.21 -2.39 10.28
CA ARG A 188 -22.41 -3.06 10.79
C ARG A 188 -23.49 -2.07 11.18
N GLU A 189 -24.72 -2.31 10.73
CA GLU A 189 -25.87 -1.47 11.02
C GLU A 189 -27.14 -2.33 11.09
N ASN A 190 -28.06 -2.02 12.01
CA ASN A 190 -29.35 -2.73 12.14
C ASN A 190 -29.21 -4.26 12.22
N ASN A 191 -28.20 -4.75 12.95
CA ASN A 191 -27.86 -6.16 13.07
C ASN A 191 -27.39 -6.87 11.80
N ARG A 192 -26.93 -6.12 10.79
CA ARG A 192 -26.43 -6.64 9.53
C ARG A 192 -25.04 -6.08 9.20
N TRP A 193 -24.16 -6.95 8.72
CA TRP A 193 -22.89 -6.54 8.10
C TRP A 193 -23.14 -6.01 6.69
N LYS A 194 -22.57 -4.83 6.39
CA LYS A 194 -22.61 -4.21 5.07
C LYS A 194 -21.61 -4.89 4.14
N LYS A 195 -21.96 -4.99 2.87
CA LYS A 195 -21.00 -5.30 1.81
C LYS A 195 -20.12 -4.08 1.57
N CYS A 196 -18.90 -4.29 1.05
CA CYS A 196 -17.98 -3.19 0.75
C CYS A 196 -18.58 -2.14 -0.19
N ASP A 197 -19.38 -2.56 -1.16
CA ASP A 197 -20.02 -1.65 -2.13
C ASP A 197 -21.14 -0.79 -1.48
N GLU A 198 -21.54 -1.09 -0.24
CA GLU A 198 -22.48 -0.29 0.55
C GLU A 198 -21.79 0.70 1.50
N LEU A 199 -20.44 0.74 1.53
CA LEU A 199 -19.68 1.63 2.40
C LEU A 199 -19.56 3.03 1.79
N ASP A 200 -19.40 4.03 2.66
CA ASP A 200 -19.06 5.39 2.25
C ASP A 200 -17.56 5.47 1.92
N TRP A 201 -17.22 5.64 0.64
CA TRP A 201 -15.84 5.81 0.16
C TRP A 201 -15.45 7.28 0.08
N SER A 202 -15.78 8.06 1.10
CA SER A 202 -15.39 9.46 1.23
C SER A 202 -14.82 9.75 2.63
N LEU A 203 -14.28 10.95 2.82
CA LEU A 203 -13.84 11.42 4.13
C LEU A 203 -14.99 11.62 5.12
N ASN A 204 -16.26 11.51 4.71
CA ASN A 204 -17.38 11.57 5.65
C ASN A 204 -17.64 10.24 6.36
N ALA A 205 -17.01 9.16 5.90
CA ALA A 205 -17.15 7.85 6.50
C ALA A 205 -16.70 7.85 7.98
N PRO A 206 -17.24 6.95 8.81
CA PRO A 206 -16.83 6.83 10.20
C PRO A 206 -15.31 6.67 10.36
N GLU A 207 -14.78 7.18 11.46
CA GLU A 207 -13.37 7.00 11.80
C GLU A 207 -13.00 5.50 11.82
N GLY A 208 -11.87 5.16 11.19
CA GLY A 208 -11.39 3.80 11.02
C GLY A 208 -12.12 2.97 9.97
N SER A 209 -13.10 3.52 9.24
CA SER A 209 -13.89 2.74 8.28
C SER A 209 -13.05 2.08 7.19
N HIS A 210 -11.89 2.64 6.87
CA HIS A 210 -10.99 2.15 5.81
C HIS A 210 -9.56 1.95 6.35
N PRO A 211 -8.79 0.99 5.80
CA PRO A 211 -9.18 0.00 4.79
C PRO A 211 -10.17 -1.05 5.31
N ALA A 212 -11.16 -1.45 4.50
CA ALA A 212 -12.28 -2.30 4.87
C ALA A 212 -12.23 -3.71 4.25
N ARG A 213 -11.90 -3.85 2.95
CA ARG A 213 -12.03 -5.15 2.25
C ARG A 213 -11.13 -6.23 2.86
N TRP A 214 -10.00 -5.85 3.47
CA TRP A 214 -9.07 -6.78 4.15
C TRP A 214 -9.80 -7.68 5.17
N TRP A 215 -10.80 -7.13 5.86
CA TRP A 215 -11.53 -7.81 6.92
C TRP A 215 -12.57 -8.82 6.41
N ASN A 216 -12.84 -8.86 5.09
CA ASN A 216 -13.75 -9.78 4.42
C ASN A 216 -13.05 -11.02 3.82
N SER A 217 -11.91 -11.41 4.40
CA SER A 217 -11.16 -12.62 4.02
C SER A 217 -12.05 -13.87 3.96
N PRO A 218 -11.79 -14.82 3.03
CA PRO A 218 -12.50 -16.10 2.97
C PRO A 218 -12.33 -16.95 4.24
N PHE A 219 -11.32 -16.66 5.06
CA PHE A 219 -11.10 -17.32 6.36
C PHE A 219 -11.91 -16.68 7.51
N GLY A 220 -12.71 -15.66 7.21
CA GLY A 220 -13.67 -15.04 8.14
C GLY A 220 -13.05 -14.58 9.45
N SER A 221 -13.75 -14.84 10.56
CA SER A 221 -13.35 -14.40 11.91
C SER A 221 -11.95 -14.87 12.31
N LYS A 222 -11.47 -15.98 11.78
CA LYS A 222 -10.13 -16.47 12.09
C LYS A 222 -9.06 -15.50 11.57
N MET A 223 -9.20 -15.01 10.33
CA MET A 223 -8.27 -14.00 9.80
C MET A 223 -8.34 -12.71 10.61
N THR A 224 -9.56 -12.24 10.91
CA THR A 224 -9.79 -11.03 11.70
C THR A 224 -9.06 -11.07 13.04
N ASN A 225 -9.23 -12.14 13.82
CA ASN A 225 -8.63 -12.27 15.14
C ASN A 225 -7.10 -12.38 15.07
N TYR A 226 -6.56 -13.12 14.11
CA TYR A 226 -5.12 -13.25 13.92
C TYR A 226 -4.48 -11.92 13.51
N PHE A 227 -5.14 -11.16 12.63
CA PHE A 227 -4.64 -9.87 12.19
C PHE A 227 -4.74 -8.81 13.29
N LEU A 228 -5.83 -8.75 14.05
CA LEU A 228 -5.94 -7.89 15.24
C LEU A 228 -4.84 -8.19 16.26
N ALA A 229 -4.60 -9.47 16.55
CA ALA A 229 -3.49 -9.88 17.42
C ALA A 229 -2.14 -9.42 16.85
N ARG A 230 -1.95 -9.50 15.52
CA ARG A 230 -0.74 -9.04 14.87
C ARG A 230 -0.55 -7.53 15.00
N LEU A 231 -1.58 -6.73 14.72
CA LEU A 231 -1.56 -5.27 14.88
C LEU A 231 -1.17 -4.87 16.31
N MET A 232 -1.75 -5.53 17.32
CA MET A 232 -1.41 -5.30 18.72
C MET A 232 0.04 -5.69 19.04
N SER A 233 0.52 -6.84 18.54
CA SER A 233 1.89 -7.30 18.77
C SER A 233 2.95 -6.43 18.08
N CYS A 234 2.57 -5.77 17.00
CA CYS A 234 3.41 -4.83 16.26
C CYS A 234 3.33 -3.40 16.82
N GLU A 235 2.52 -3.17 17.87
CA GLU A 235 2.28 -1.85 18.47
C GLU A 235 1.93 -0.79 17.41
N ILE A 236 1.04 -1.15 16.48
CA ILE A 236 0.53 -0.20 15.47
C ILE A 236 -0.34 0.84 16.19
N GLN A 237 0.16 2.07 16.29
CA GLN A 237 -0.43 3.19 17.06
C GLN A 237 -0.85 4.34 16.16
#